data_AF-A0A7Y5R7F9-F1
#
_entry.id   AF-A0A7Y5R7F9-F1
#
_cell.length_a   1.000
_cell.length_b   1.000
_cell.length_c   1.000
_cell.angle_alpha   90.00
_cell.angle_beta   90.00
_cell.angle_gamma   90.00
#
_symmetry.space_group_name_H-M   'P 1'
#
loop_
_entity.id
_entity.type
_entity.pdbx_description
1 polymer ?
#
loop_
_entity_poly.entity_id
_entity_poly.type
_entity_poly.pdbx_seq_one_letter_code
_entity_poly.pdbx_strand_id
1 'polypeptide(L)'
;MVNFDILVSGFDHSKATNPTDVNLKTWLTSPHLAKLMQPYLDALRSMEDATEKSEFKREYLPMITPSGLFSKRGEEYLIQHSGFIQIDIDFKDNTHIENYSVLRWELAAIANIAYAGLSASGSGYWCLVPIAYPEHHKRHFEALQADFLKIGIHIDPAPKNVSSARFYSWDPNFWINHNAVPYTKLAPEPVKRETKTEYSATDSTQRPGDQFNEAHNIIDLLENYGWKVIRERDGVASMNRPGAKTNGKDATAFKDSNSVYVYSSSAGLPLETPLTPFALYTYLEHNGDFKKASQALRTP
;
A
#
# COMPACT_ATOMS: atom_id res chain seq x y z
N MET A 1 15.95 -20.46 -15.88
CA MET A 1 16.70 -19.26 -15.50
C MET A 1 15.78 -18.07 -15.59
N VAL A 2 15.87 -17.15 -14.63
CA VAL A 2 15.13 -15.89 -14.60
C VAL A 2 15.60 -15.00 -15.76
N ASN A 3 14.66 -14.57 -16.59
CA ASN A 3 14.90 -13.68 -17.72
C ASN A 3 14.49 -12.24 -17.38
N PHE A 4 15.46 -11.32 -17.37
CA PHE A 4 15.20 -9.88 -17.24
C PHE A 4 15.04 -9.18 -18.61
N ASP A 5 15.31 -9.88 -19.71
CA ASP A 5 15.19 -9.35 -21.07
C ASP A 5 13.71 -9.37 -21.51
N ILE A 6 12.94 -8.51 -20.85
CA ILE A 6 11.50 -8.31 -21.02
C ILE A 6 11.21 -6.81 -21.02
N LEU A 7 10.08 -6.42 -21.57
CA LEU A 7 9.62 -5.04 -21.56
C LEU A 7 8.71 -4.79 -20.35
N VAL A 8 8.83 -3.61 -19.75
CA VAL A 8 7.94 -3.05 -18.73
C VAL A 8 7.62 -1.60 -19.10
N SER A 9 6.53 -1.06 -18.56
CA SER A 9 6.18 0.33 -18.84
C SER A 9 7.11 1.29 -18.10
N GLY A 10 7.65 2.26 -18.83
CA GLY A 10 8.47 3.37 -18.35
C GLY A 10 7.77 4.72 -18.47
N PHE A 11 8.22 5.67 -17.67
CA PHE A 11 7.68 7.02 -17.58
C PHE A 11 8.83 8.01 -17.34
N ASP A 12 8.89 9.11 -18.08
CA ASP A 12 9.98 10.08 -17.96
C ASP A 12 10.02 10.79 -16.60
N HIS A 13 8.86 10.94 -15.95
CA HIS A 13 8.71 11.58 -14.64
C HIS A 13 7.37 11.22 -13.97
N SER A 14 7.16 11.63 -12.72
CA SER A 14 5.98 11.20 -11.92
C SER A 14 4.62 11.59 -12.50
N LYS A 15 4.57 12.66 -13.30
CA LYS A 15 3.33 13.21 -13.89
C LYS A 15 3.00 12.61 -15.27
N ALA A 16 3.86 11.77 -15.83
CA ALA A 16 3.63 11.19 -17.15
C ALA A 16 2.55 10.12 -17.06
N THR A 17 1.61 10.13 -17.99
CA THR A 17 0.45 9.22 -18.02
C THR A 17 0.54 8.16 -19.10
N ASN A 18 1.25 8.46 -20.19
CA ASN A 18 1.47 7.54 -21.31
C ASN A 18 2.82 6.83 -21.12
N PRO A 19 2.83 5.49 -21.08
CA PRO A 19 4.05 4.75 -20.89
C PRO A 19 4.86 4.61 -22.18
N THR A 20 6.16 4.39 -22.03
CA THR A 20 7.07 3.91 -23.07
C THR A 20 7.55 2.50 -22.74
N ASP A 21 8.03 1.76 -23.74
CA ASP A 21 8.58 0.42 -23.51
C ASP A 21 10.02 0.54 -22.99
N VAL A 22 10.28 0.00 -21.80
CA VAL A 22 11.60 -0.06 -21.19
C VAL A 22 12.02 -1.52 -21.03
N ASN A 23 13.21 -1.86 -21.53
CA ASN A 23 13.81 -3.16 -21.31
C ASN A 23 14.33 -3.27 -19.87
N LEU A 24 13.80 -4.21 -19.09
CA LEU A 24 14.09 -4.33 -17.65
C LEU A 24 15.56 -4.68 -17.38
N LYS A 25 16.18 -5.55 -18.18
CA LYS A 25 17.62 -5.86 -18.07
C LYS A 25 18.46 -4.61 -18.26
N THR A 26 18.17 -3.81 -19.29
CA THR A 26 18.88 -2.55 -19.56
C THR A 26 18.70 -1.56 -18.42
N TRP A 27 17.48 -1.43 -17.90
CA TRP A 27 17.18 -0.57 -16.74
C TRP A 27 18.00 -0.95 -15.51
N LEU A 28 18.16 -2.25 -15.25
CA LEU A 28 18.85 -2.76 -14.07
C LEU A 28 20.37 -2.75 -14.20
N THR A 29 20.92 -3.00 -15.39
CA THR A 29 22.34 -3.37 -15.54
C THR A 29 23.14 -2.47 -16.48
N SER A 30 22.55 -1.48 -17.16
CA SER A 30 23.26 -0.69 -18.16
C SER A 30 24.22 0.34 -17.53
N PRO A 31 25.55 0.23 -17.72
CA PRO A 31 26.49 1.23 -17.24
C PRO A 31 26.32 2.57 -17.95
N HIS A 32 25.83 2.56 -19.19
CA HIS A 32 25.55 3.78 -19.95
C HIS A 32 24.40 4.56 -19.32
N LEU A 33 23.28 3.90 -19.01
CA LEU A 33 22.16 4.52 -18.33
C LEU A 33 22.55 4.97 -16.91
N ALA A 34 23.32 4.16 -16.19
CA ALA A 34 23.87 4.54 -14.89
C ALA A 34 24.69 5.83 -14.95
N LYS A 35 25.60 5.94 -15.93
CA LYS A 35 26.41 7.14 -16.15
C LYS A 35 25.55 8.36 -16.50
N LEU A 36 24.50 8.18 -17.31
CA LEU A 36 23.57 9.26 -17.66
C LEU A 36 22.81 9.78 -16.44
N MET A 37 22.37 8.87 -15.56
CA MET A 37 21.55 9.20 -14.38
C MET A 37 22.37 9.61 -13.15
N GLN A 38 23.68 9.38 -13.15
CA GLN A 38 24.56 9.62 -12.00
C GLN A 38 24.44 11.04 -11.42
N PRO A 39 24.44 12.14 -12.21
CA PRO A 39 24.35 13.50 -11.63
C PRO A 39 23.06 13.74 -10.85
N TYR A 40 21.94 13.15 -11.29
CA TYR A 40 20.65 13.26 -10.61
C TYR A 40 20.62 12.44 -9.31
N LEU A 41 21.21 11.24 -9.33
CA LEU A 41 21.31 10.40 -8.14
C LEU A 41 22.26 11.01 -7.10
N ASP A 42 23.37 11.61 -7.52
CA ASP A 42 24.31 12.30 -6.63
C ASP A 42 23.66 13.52 -5.98
N ALA A 43 22.97 14.35 -6.76
CA ALA A 43 22.21 15.50 -6.24
C ALA A 43 21.13 15.04 -5.24
N LEU A 44 20.37 14.00 -5.58
CA LEU A 44 19.35 13.44 -4.69
C LEU A 44 19.96 12.91 -3.38
N ARG A 45 21.12 12.25 -3.46
CA ARG A 45 21.79 11.65 -2.30
C ARG A 45 22.47 12.69 -1.41
N SER A 46 22.85 13.86 -1.95
CA SER A 46 23.39 14.97 -1.17
C SER A 46 22.32 15.80 -0.43
N MET A 47 21.05 15.68 -0.80
CA MET A 47 19.96 16.37 -0.09
C MET A 47 19.78 15.79 1.31
N GLU A 48 19.31 16.61 2.25
CA GLU A 48 18.96 16.17 3.61
C GLU A 48 17.45 16.08 3.79
N ASP A 49 16.71 17.10 3.36
CA ASP A 49 15.27 17.19 3.56
C ASP A 49 14.48 16.14 2.74
N ALA A 50 13.54 15.47 3.40
CA ALA A 50 12.77 14.39 2.81
C ALA A 50 11.73 14.88 1.78
N THR A 51 11.22 16.10 1.96
CA THR A 51 10.27 16.74 1.04
C THR A 51 10.98 17.13 -0.24
N GLU A 52 12.14 17.79 -0.14
CA GLU A 52 13.00 18.15 -1.27
C GLU A 52 13.40 16.91 -2.08
N LYS A 53 13.85 15.83 -1.41
CA LYS A 53 14.13 14.53 -2.09
C LYS A 53 12.92 14.01 -2.85
N SER A 54 11.73 14.11 -2.28
CA SER A 54 10.50 13.60 -2.88
C SER A 54 10.06 14.42 -4.08
N GLU A 55 10.21 15.74 -4.02
CA GLU A 55 9.99 16.64 -5.13
C GLU A 55 11.00 16.41 -6.26
N PHE A 56 12.28 16.32 -5.93
CA PHE A 56 13.35 16.08 -6.89
C PHE A 56 13.16 14.76 -7.64
N LYS A 57 12.87 13.65 -6.94
CA LYS A 57 12.57 12.35 -7.58
C LYS A 57 11.44 12.49 -8.60
N ARG A 58 10.36 13.15 -8.21
CA ARG A 58 9.17 13.31 -9.05
C ARG A 58 9.43 14.12 -10.32
N GLU A 59 10.31 15.10 -10.24
CA GLU A 59 10.62 16.03 -11.33
C GLU A 59 11.69 15.49 -12.28
N TYR A 60 12.73 14.83 -11.75
CA TYR A 60 13.94 14.53 -12.51
C TYR A 60 14.22 13.05 -12.75
N LEU A 61 13.62 12.13 -11.97
CA LEU A 61 13.90 10.71 -12.16
C LEU A 61 12.82 10.03 -13.00
N PRO A 62 13.22 9.26 -14.03
CA PRO A 62 12.29 8.39 -14.72
C PRO A 62 11.85 7.26 -13.79
N MET A 63 10.75 6.61 -14.14
CA MET A 63 10.20 5.48 -13.40
C MET A 63 9.89 4.33 -14.34
N ILE A 64 9.74 3.15 -13.77
CA ILE A 64 9.10 2.00 -14.40
C ILE A 64 7.98 1.47 -13.52
N THR A 65 7.10 0.64 -14.07
CA THR A 65 6.24 -0.30 -13.32
C THR A 65 6.82 -1.70 -13.44
N PRO A 66 7.67 -2.17 -12.50
CA PRO A 66 8.42 -3.41 -12.71
C PRO A 66 7.54 -4.64 -12.89
N SER A 67 6.31 -4.61 -12.39
CA SER A 67 5.37 -5.72 -12.43
C SER A 67 4.67 -5.90 -13.77
N GLY A 68 4.81 -4.98 -14.75
CA GLY A 68 4.16 -5.18 -16.04
C GLY A 68 4.24 -4.06 -17.07
N LEU A 69 3.67 -4.39 -18.23
CA LEU A 69 3.32 -3.49 -19.31
C LEU A 69 1.88 -3.01 -19.15
N PHE A 70 1.67 -1.74 -19.40
CA PHE A 70 0.40 -1.06 -19.24
C PHE A 70 0.11 -0.20 -20.45
N SER A 71 -1.18 -0.01 -20.76
CA SER A 71 -1.61 0.95 -21.78
C SER A 71 -1.65 2.38 -21.23
N LYS A 72 -1.89 2.52 -19.93
CA LYS A 72 -1.86 3.76 -19.12
C LYS A 72 -1.52 3.39 -17.68
N ARG A 73 -1.11 4.36 -16.86
CA ARG A 73 -0.90 4.10 -15.42
C ARG A 73 -2.24 3.72 -14.73
N GLY A 74 -2.32 2.52 -14.16
CA GLY A 74 -3.45 2.00 -13.38
C GLY A 74 -3.59 0.48 -13.51
N GLU A 75 -4.14 -0.19 -12.50
CA GLU A 75 -4.27 -1.66 -12.46
C GLU A 75 -5.17 -2.18 -13.59
N GLU A 76 -6.23 -1.43 -13.91
CA GLU A 76 -7.21 -1.75 -14.95
C GLU A 76 -6.64 -1.70 -16.37
N TYR A 77 -5.45 -1.10 -16.53
CA TYR A 77 -4.78 -0.90 -17.82
C TYR A 77 -3.61 -1.87 -18.03
N LEU A 78 -3.46 -2.88 -17.17
CA LEU A 78 -2.45 -3.93 -17.32
C LEU A 78 -2.66 -4.68 -18.64
N ILE A 79 -1.64 -4.64 -19.51
CA ILE A 79 -1.58 -5.42 -20.75
C ILE A 79 -0.98 -6.80 -20.45
N GLN A 80 0.15 -6.81 -19.75
CA GLN A 80 0.90 -8.02 -19.48
C GLN A 80 1.70 -7.88 -18.18
N HIS A 81 1.57 -8.86 -17.29
CA HIS A 81 2.39 -8.94 -16.10
C HIS A 81 3.82 -9.42 -16.46
N SER A 82 4.85 -8.80 -15.87
CA SER A 82 6.27 -9.08 -16.17
C SER A 82 6.77 -10.41 -15.62
N GLY A 83 6.04 -10.94 -14.62
CA GLY A 83 6.42 -12.12 -13.84
C GLY A 83 7.17 -11.77 -12.56
N PHE A 84 7.40 -10.48 -12.28
CA PHE A 84 8.09 -10.00 -11.09
C PHE A 84 7.19 -9.17 -10.19
N ILE A 85 7.52 -9.19 -8.90
CA ILE A 85 7.05 -8.23 -7.90
C ILE A 85 8.26 -7.44 -7.39
N GLN A 86 8.11 -6.12 -7.26
CA GLN A 86 9.09 -5.31 -6.54
C GLN A 86 8.83 -5.35 -5.03
N ILE A 87 9.90 -5.35 -4.24
CA ILE A 87 9.85 -5.22 -2.78
C ILE A 87 10.69 -4.02 -2.42
N ASP A 88 10.09 -3.06 -1.72
CA ASP A 88 10.77 -1.85 -1.24
C ASP A 88 10.97 -1.96 0.27
N ILE A 89 12.21 -1.72 0.72
CA ILE A 89 12.64 -1.83 2.10
C ILE A 89 13.25 -0.50 2.48
N ASP A 90 12.55 0.28 3.31
CA ASP A 90 13.03 1.59 3.78
C ASP A 90 13.65 1.48 5.17
N PHE A 91 14.75 2.21 5.42
CA PHE A 91 15.44 2.18 6.72
C PHE A 91 14.56 2.68 7.86
N LYS A 92 13.71 3.67 7.61
CA LYS A 92 12.82 4.26 8.63
C LYS A 92 11.88 3.22 9.28
N ASP A 93 11.50 2.19 8.53
CA ASP A 93 10.61 1.11 8.97
C ASP A 93 11.40 -0.11 9.51
N ASN A 94 12.73 -0.04 9.47
CA ASN A 94 13.65 -1.13 9.77
C ASN A 94 14.83 -0.67 10.65
N THR A 95 14.62 0.34 11.51
CA THR A 95 15.67 0.92 12.37
C THR A 95 16.21 -0.04 13.43
N HIS A 96 15.51 -1.15 13.68
CA HIS A 96 15.94 -2.23 14.56
C HIS A 96 16.98 -3.17 13.92
N ILE A 97 17.24 -3.05 12.61
CA ILE A 97 18.26 -3.85 11.91
C ILE A 97 19.62 -3.14 12.01
N GLU A 98 20.50 -3.63 12.88
CA GLU A 98 21.81 -3.00 13.15
C GLU A 98 22.72 -2.95 11.91
N ASN A 99 22.71 -4.00 11.10
CA ASN A 99 23.57 -4.16 9.91
C ASN A 99 22.86 -3.75 8.61
N TYR A 100 21.90 -2.82 8.67
CA TYR A 100 21.09 -2.41 7.52
C TYR A 100 21.94 -1.97 6.32
N SER A 101 23.09 -1.31 6.54
CA SER A 101 24.00 -0.86 5.48
C SER A 101 24.53 -1.99 4.58
N VAL A 102 24.45 -3.25 5.01
CA VAL A 102 24.88 -4.43 4.28
C VAL A 102 23.75 -5.45 4.05
N LEU A 103 22.49 -5.06 4.30
CA LEU A 103 21.30 -5.92 4.20
C LEU A 103 21.17 -6.65 2.85
N ARG A 104 21.72 -6.08 1.77
CA ARG A 104 21.79 -6.71 0.44
C ARG A 104 22.32 -8.15 0.47
N TRP A 105 23.25 -8.48 1.36
CA TRP A 105 23.86 -9.81 1.40
C TRP A 105 22.95 -10.84 2.06
N GLU A 106 22.14 -10.41 3.03
CA GLU A 106 21.09 -11.24 3.60
C GLU A 106 19.95 -11.44 2.60
N LEU A 107 19.58 -10.39 1.88
CA LEU A 107 18.63 -10.46 0.77
C LEU A 107 19.12 -11.40 -0.34
N ALA A 108 20.41 -11.36 -0.68
CA ALA A 108 21.01 -12.23 -1.68
C ALA A 108 20.94 -13.72 -1.32
N ALA A 109 20.83 -14.07 -0.03
CA ALA A 109 20.67 -15.43 0.44
C ALA A 109 19.23 -15.95 0.32
N ILE A 110 18.23 -15.08 0.10
CA ILE A 110 16.85 -15.48 -0.12
C ILE A 110 16.71 -16.04 -1.53
N ALA A 111 16.42 -17.34 -1.64
CA ALA A 111 16.35 -18.05 -2.92
C ALA A 111 15.35 -17.45 -3.92
N ASN A 112 14.35 -16.72 -3.44
CA ASN A 112 13.34 -16.07 -4.26
C ASN A 112 13.75 -14.68 -4.77
N ILE A 113 14.85 -14.10 -4.29
CA ILE A 113 15.31 -12.78 -4.75
C ILE A 113 16.14 -12.94 -6.02
N ALA A 114 15.69 -12.31 -7.11
CA ALA A 114 16.38 -12.30 -8.40
C ALA A 114 17.24 -11.05 -8.61
N TYR A 115 16.87 -9.94 -8.00
CA TYR A 115 17.64 -8.69 -8.01
C TYR A 115 17.56 -8.05 -6.62
N ALA A 116 18.65 -7.45 -6.13
CA ALA A 116 18.64 -6.56 -4.97
C ALA A 116 19.60 -5.38 -5.18
N GLY A 117 19.21 -4.18 -4.78
CA GLY A 117 20.07 -3.00 -4.85
C GLY A 117 19.56 -1.83 -4.03
N LEU A 118 20.35 -0.77 -3.94
CA LEU A 118 19.97 0.46 -3.25
C LEU A 118 18.78 1.16 -3.91
N SER A 119 18.00 1.85 -3.09
CA SER A 119 16.98 2.80 -3.55
C SER A 119 17.60 4.07 -4.15
N ALA A 120 16.77 4.89 -4.81
CA ALA A 120 17.23 6.10 -5.47
C ALA A 120 17.99 7.04 -4.51
N SER A 121 17.46 7.26 -3.30
CA SER A 121 18.10 8.07 -2.26
C SER A 121 19.30 7.39 -1.58
N GLY A 122 19.57 6.13 -1.88
CA GLY A 122 20.66 5.35 -1.26
C GLY A 122 20.41 4.97 0.21
N SER A 123 19.26 5.32 0.78
CA SER A 123 18.94 5.09 2.20
C SER A 123 18.15 3.81 2.46
N GLY A 124 17.71 3.12 1.41
CA GLY A 124 16.93 1.90 1.50
C GLY A 124 17.36 0.90 0.43
N TYR A 125 16.69 -0.25 0.41
CA TYR A 125 16.89 -1.32 -0.55
C TYR A 125 15.63 -1.59 -1.34
N TRP A 126 15.81 -2.23 -2.48
CA TRP A 126 14.70 -2.86 -3.19
C TRP A 126 15.13 -4.14 -3.85
N CYS A 127 14.15 -5.00 -4.09
CA CYS A 127 14.36 -6.29 -4.71
C CYS A 127 13.34 -6.56 -5.81
N LEU A 128 13.69 -7.46 -6.73
CA LEU A 128 12.72 -8.12 -7.62
C LEU A 128 12.61 -9.59 -7.27
N VAL A 129 11.37 -10.05 -7.15
CA VAL A 129 11.03 -11.44 -6.85
C VAL A 129 10.21 -12.00 -8.02
N PRO A 130 10.70 -13.01 -8.77
CA PRO A 130 9.86 -13.74 -9.71
C PRO A 130 8.75 -14.47 -8.97
N ILE A 131 7.54 -14.48 -9.53
CA ILE A 131 6.37 -15.16 -8.95
C ILE A 131 5.83 -16.24 -9.89
N ALA A 132 5.30 -17.32 -9.32
CA ALA A 132 4.77 -18.44 -10.09
C ALA A 132 3.39 -18.17 -10.70
N TYR A 133 2.59 -17.28 -10.09
CA TYR A 133 1.20 -17.02 -10.48
C TYR A 133 0.94 -15.51 -10.64
N PRO A 134 1.35 -14.89 -11.76
CA PRO A 134 1.15 -13.48 -12.06
C PRO A 134 -0.28 -12.94 -11.83
N GLU A 135 -1.29 -13.76 -12.12
CA GLU A 135 -2.72 -13.49 -11.92
C GLU A 135 -3.11 -13.33 -10.44
N HIS A 136 -2.22 -13.71 -9.52
CA HIS A 136 -2.40 -13.61 -8.08
C HIS A 136 -1.44 -12.61 -7.43
N HIS A 137 -0.97 -11.60 -8.18
CA HIS A 137 -0.02 -10.57 -7.75
C HIS A 137 -0.22 -10.11 -6.29
N LYS A 138 -1.43 -9.63 -5.96
CA LYS A 138 -1.76 -9.13 -4.62
C LYS A 138 -1.55 -10.16 -3.51
N ARG A 139 -1.97 -11.41 -3.76
CA ARG A 139 -1.85 -12.51 -2.79
C ARG A 139 -0.41 -13.00 -2.65
N HIS A 140 0.38 -12.96 -3.72
CA HIS A 140 1.84 -13.16 -3.64
C HIS A 140 2.48 -12.08 -2.78
N PHE A 141 2.15 -10.80 -3.03
CA PHE A 141 2.69 -9.69 -2.26
C PHE A 141 2.37 -9.82 -0.76
N GLU A 142 1.12 -10.13 -0.41
CA GLU A 142 0.70 -10.32 0.99
C GLU A 142 1.43 -11.49 1.67
N ALA A 143 1.68 -12.59 0.96
CA ALA A 143 2.47 -13.70 1.48
C ALA A 143 3.96 -13.33 1.63
N LEU A 144 4.53 -12.58 0.67
CA LEU A 144 5.88 -12.02 0.77
C LEU A 144 5.99 -11.11 1.99
N GLN A 145 5.04 -10.21 2.20
CA GLN A 145 5.01 -9.32 3.36
C GLN A 145 5.00 -10.11 4.68
N ALA A 146 4.20 -11.17 4.77
CA ALA A 146 4.17 -12.04 5.95
C ALA A 146 5.48 -12.82 6.15
N ASP A 147 6.15 -13.27 5.09
CA ASP A 147 7.41 -14.00 5.20
C ASP A 147 8.60 -13.09 5.51
N PHE A 148 8.66 -11.89 4.94
CA PHE A 148 9.68 -10.89 5.29
C PHE A 148 9.53 -10.42 6.74
N LEU A 149 8.29 -10.24 7.21
CA LEU A 149 8.04 -9.90 8.61
C LEU A 149 8.54 -10.99 9.58
N LYS A 150 8.41 -12.28 9.23
CA LYS A 150 8.92 -13.39 10.08
C LYS A 150 10.44 -13.37 10.25
N ILE A 151 11.17 -12.83 9.28
CA ILE A 151 12.62 -12.63 9.36
C ILE A 151 12.99 -11.22 9.85
N GLY A 152 12.01 -10.46 10.35
CA GLY A 152 12.22 -9.15 10.94
C GLY A 152 12.43 -8.02 9.94
N ILE A 153 12.02 -8.18 8.68
CA ILE A 153 12.12 -7.13 7.66
C ILE A 153 10.72 -6.60 7.32
N HIS A 154 10.50 -5.31 7.52
CA HIS A 154 9.29 -4.62 7.08
C HIS A 154 9.45 -4.14 5.64
N ILE A 155 8.46 -4.46 4.80
CA ILE A 155 8.42 -4.06 3.39
C ILE A 155 7.25 -3.09 3.15
N ASP A 156 7.46 -2.07 2.31
CA ASP A 156 6.45 -1.07 1.94
C ASP A 156 5.24 -1.77 1.29
N PRO A 157 3.98 -1.50 1.70
CA PRO A 157 2.80 -2.18 1.18
C PRO A 157 2.36 -1.73 -0.23
N ALA A 158 2.88 -0.63 -0.77
CA ALA A 158 2.44 -0.06 -2.04
C ALA A 158 2.61 -1.03 -3.23
N PRO A 159 3.69 -1.81 -3.36
CA PRO A 159 3.85 -2.75 -4.47
C PRO A 159 2.83 -3.90 -4.49
N LYS A 160 1.95 -4.01 -3.48
CA LYS A 160 0.74 -4.84 -3.56
C LYS A 160 -0.15 -4.49 -4.76
N ASN A 161 -0.14 -3.22 -5.18
CA ASN A 161 -0.77 -2.75 -6.40
C ASN A 161 0.15 -3.06 -7.59
N VAL A 162 -0.35 -3.80 -8.57
CA VAL A 162 0.44 -4.23 -9.75
C VAL A 162 0.97 -3.06 -10.58
N SER A 163 0.29 -1.90 -10.56
CA SER A 163 0.68 -0.68 -11.26
C SER A 163 1.66 0.20 -10.47
N SER A 164 2.15 -0.27 -9.32
CA SER A 164 3.12 0.45 -8.51
C SER A 164 4.38 0.75 -9.30
N ALA A 165 4.73 2.03 -9.32
CA ALA A 165 5.88 2.53 -10.03
C ALA A 165 7.05 2.77 -9.09
N ARG A 166 8.25 2.78 -9.67
CA ARG A 166 9.50 3.00 -8.97
C ARG A 166 10.43 3.88 -9.78
N PHE A 167 11.01 4.87 -9.11
CA PHE A 167 12.04 5.74 -9.70
C PHE A 167 13.32 4.97 -10.01
N TYR A 168 14.03 5.42 -11.04
CA TYR A 168 15.35 4.91 -11.37
C TYR A 168 16.30 5.00 -10.18
N SER A 169 17.08 3.95 -9.99
CA SER A 169 18.10 3.85 -8.95
C SER A 169 19.27 3.06 -9.50
N TRP A 170 20.48 3.44 -9.12
CA TRP A 170 21.69 2.70 -9.45
C TRP A 170 22.46 2.34 -8.20
N ASP A 171 23.02 1.14 -8.22
CA ASP A 171 23.86 0.61 -7.17
C ASP A 171 25.04 -0.14 -7.80
N PRO A 172 26.28 0.33 -7.67
CA PRO A 172 27.43 -0.39 -8.23
C PRO A 172 27.62 -1.78 -7.60
N ASN A 173 27.00 -2.04 -6.44
CA ASN A 173 27.05 -3.30 -5.71
C ASN A 173 25.67 -4.00 -5.72
N PHE A 174 24.87 -3.84 -6.79
CA PHE A 174 23.65 -4.62 -6.97
C PHE A 174 23.96 -6.12 -7.01
N TRP A 175 22.98 -6.94 -6.64
CA TRP A 175 23.02 -8.39 -6.73
C TRP A 175 22.02 -8.90 -7.78
N ILE A 176 22.41 -9.88 -8.59
CA ILE A 176 21.54 -10.58 -9.54
C ILE A 176 21.68 -12.09 -9.37
N ASN A 177 20.54 -12.78 -9.32
CA ASN A 177 20.45 -14.22 -9.30
C ASN A 177 19.57 -14.73 -10.46
N HIS A 178 20.21 -15.18 -11.55
CA HIS A 178 19.51 -15.79 -12.69
C HIS A 178 18.87 -17.16 -12.37
N ASN A 179 19.14 -17.73 -11.19
CA ASN A 179 18.58 -18.99 -10.72
C ASN A 179 17.60 -18.79 -9.57
N ALA A 180 17.11 -17.57 -9.34
CA ALA A 180 16.11 -17.33 -8.31
C ALA A 180 14.87 -18.20 -8.55
N VAL A 181 14.37 -18.80 -7.48
CA VAL A 181 13.22 -19.70 -7.50
C VAL A 181 11.96 -18.84 -7.49
N PRO A 182 11.02 -19.01 -8.46
CA PRO A 182 9.76 -18.30 -8.43
C PRO A 182 9.03 -18.51 -7.10
N TYR A 183 8.57 -17.43 -6.48
CA TYR A 183 7.81 -17.48 -5.25
C TYR A 183 6.41 -18.07 -5.52
N THR A 184 6.03 -19.07 -4.73
CA THR A 184 4.84 -19.90 -4.98
C THR A 184 3.74 -19.74 -3.94
N LYS A 185 4.03 -19.15 -2.77
CA LYS A 185 3.03 -19.02 -1.71
C LYS A 185 2.01 -17.95 -2.07
N LEU A 186 0.76 -18.21 -1.73
CA LEU A 186 -0.32 -17.24 -1.83
C LEU A 186 -0.84 -16.98 -0.43
N ALA A 187 -1.12 -15.72 -0.11
CA ALA A 187 -1.93 -15.40 1.05
C ALA A 187 -3.27 -16.15 0.93
N PRO A 188 -3.91 -16.54 2.04
CA PRO A 188 -5.25 -17.09 2.01
C PRO A 188 -6.14 -16.18 1.15
N GLU A 189 -7.07 -16.77 0.40
CA GLU A 189 -8.07 -15.90 -0.22
C GLU A 189 -8.68 -15.03 0.87
N PRO A 190 -8.88 -13.73 0.62
CA PRO A 190 -9.74 -12.97 1.49
C PRO A 190 -11.02 -13.79 1.52
N VAL A 191 -11.36 -14.32 2.69
CA VAL A 191 -12.65 -14.98 2.87
C VAL A 191 -13.61 -13.94 2.32
N LYS A 192 -14.28 -14.25 1.21
CA LYS A 192 -15.47 -13.52 0.84
C LYS A 192 -16.32 -13.69 2.08
N ARG A 193 -16.26 -12.72 2.98
CA ARG A 193 -17.43 -12.35 3.73
C ARG A 193 -18.38 -12.11 2.60
N GLU A 194 -19.20 -13.11 2.31
CA GLU A 194 -20.50 -12.86 1.75
C GLU A 194 -20.97 -11.70 2.60
N THR A 195 -20.88 -10.49 2.04
CA THR A 195 -21.95 -9.54 2.24
C THR A 195 -23.15 -10.41 1.95
N LYS A 196 -23.79 -10.91 3.00
CA LYS A 196 -25.13 -11.46 2.92
C LYS A 196 -26.04 -10.28 2.58
N THR A 197 -25.85 -9.73 1.39
CA THR A 197 -26.85 -9.09 0.56
C THR A 197 -27.55 -10.23 -0.16
N GLU A 198 -28.21 -11.07 0.64
CA GLU A 198 -29.23 -12.05 0.30
C GLU A 198 -29.49 -12.84 1.59
N TYR A 199 -30.03 -12.15 2.60
CA TYR A 199 -30.95 -12.84 3.49
C TYR A 199 -32.26 -12.94 2.72
N SER A 200 -32.55 -14.17 2.28
CA SER A 200 -33.87 -14.57 1.79
C SER A 200 -34.95 -13.88 2.62
N ALA A 201 -35.77 -13.09 1.95
CA ALA A 201 -36.93 -12.41 2.52
C ALA A 201 -37.99 -13.45 2.88
N THR A 202 -37.77 -14.17 3.98
CA THR A 202 -38.75 -15.05 4.60
C THR A 202 -38.48 -15.04 6.10
N ASP A 203 -39.22 -14.18 6.81
CA ASP A 203 -39.44 -14.11 8.28
C ASP A 203 -38.22 -14.21 9.21
N SER A 204 -37.91 -13.30 10.13
CA SER A 204 -38.69 -12.23 10.77
C SER A 204 -37.71 -11.38 11.63
N THR A 205 -38.00 -10.08 11.75
CA THR A 205 -37.28 -9.02 12.50
C THR A 205 -35.99 -8.46 11.86
N GLN A 206 -36.04 -7.22 11.37
CA GLN A 206 -34.84 -6.45 11.04
C GLN A 206 -33.92 -6.45 12.27
N ARG A 207 -32.66 -6.85 12.09
CA ARG A 207 -31.71 -6.92 13.21
C ARG A 207 -31.46 -5.48 13.70
N PRO A 208 -31.37 -5.26 15.03
CA PRO A 208 -31.22 -3.91 15.58
C PRO A 208 -30.04 -3.10 15.01
N GLY A 209 -28.93 -3.77 14.70
CA GLY A 209 -27.78 -3.12 14.06
C GLY A 209 -28.04 -2.67 12.62
N ASP A 210 -28.86 -3.42 11.86
CA ASP A 210 -29.26 -3.03 10.50
C ASP A 210 -30.19 -1.81 10.57
N GLN A 211 -31.19 -1.84 11.46
CA GLN A 211 -32.06 -0.70 11.72
C GLN A 211 -31.27 0.54 12.16
N PHE A 212 -30.25 0.35 12.99
CA PHE A 212 -29.39 1.44 13.43
C PHE A 212 -28.57 2.03 12.29
N ASN A 213 -28.00 1.20 11.41
CA ASN A 213 -27.27 1.66 10.23
C ASN A 213 -28.19 2.41 9.24
N GLU A 214 -29.44 1.98 9.09
CA GLU A 214 -30.45 2.64 8.23
C GLU A 214 -30.93 3.97 8.83
N ALA A 215 -31.10 4.03 10.15
CA ALA A 215 -31.67 5.19 10.85
C ALA A 215 -30.67 6.32 11.13
N HIS A 216 -29.35 6.06 11.06
CA HIS A 216 -28.33 7.03 11.45
C HIS A 216 -27.39 7.39 10.29
N ASN A 217 -27.20 8.68 10.08
CA ASN A 217 -26.12 9.19 9.25
C ASN A 217 -24.81 9.20 10.05
N ILE A 218 -23.72 8.72 9.45
CA ILE A 218 -22.43 8.61 10.12
C ILE A 218 -21.85 9.96 10.55
N ILE A 219 -22.10 11.03 9.78
CA ILE A 219 -21.59 12.37 10.08
C ILE A 219 -22.34 12.94 11.29
N ASP A 220 -23.67 12.93 11.26
CA ASP A 220 -24.50 13.40 12.37
C ASP A 220 -24.18 12.64 13.66
N LEU A 221 -23.97 11.32 13.55
CA LEU A 221 -23.59 10.50 14.69
C LEU A 221 -22.23 10.91 15.26
N LEU A 222 -21.22 11.14 14.43
CA LEU A 222 -19.90 11.62 14.86
C LEU A 222 -19.98 13.02 15.51
N GLU A 223 -20.77 13.92 14.96
CA GLU A 223 -21.00 15.24 15.54
C GLU A 223 -21.66 15.17 16.92
N ASN A 224 -22.59 14.24 17.13
CA ASN A 224 -23.17 13.95 18.46
C ASN A 224 -22.11 13.49 19.47
N TYR A 225 -21.05 12.80 18.99
CA TYR A 225 -19.88 12.43 19.79
C TYR A 225 -18.81 13.52 19.87
N GLY A 226 -19.10 14.74 19.41
CA GLY A 226 -18.23 15.91 19.52
C GLY A 226 -17.16 16.03 18.44
N TRP A 227 -17.23 15.22 17.38
CA TRP A 227 -16.38 15.39 16.21
C TRP A 227 -16.80 16.64 15.44
N LYS A 228 -15.87 17.23 14.70
CA LYS A 228 -16.13 18.45 13.92
C LYS A 228 -15.77 18.23 12.46
N VAL A 229 -16.69 18.55 11.55
CA VAL A 229 -16.39 18.63 10.11
C VAL A 229 -15.46 19.83 9.87
N ILE A 230 -14.29 19.57 9.29
CA ILE A 230 -13.31 20.61 8.91
C ILE A 230 -13.55 21.04 7.47
N ARG A 231 -13.84 20.06 6.60
CA ARG A 231 -14.04 20.26 5.17
C ARG A 231 -14.93 19.18 4.62
N GLU A 232 -15.86 19.58 3.78
CA GLU A 232 -16.66 18.66 2.99
C GLU A 232 -16.48 18.96 1.50
N ARG A 233 -16.28 17.90 0.69
CA ARG A 233 -16.19 18.00 -0.77
C ARG A 233 -16.50 16.64 -1.41
N ASP A 234 -17.23 16.64 -2.52
CA ASP A 234 -17.42 15.47 -3.38
C ASP A 234 -17.87 14.20 -2.61
N GLY A 235 -18.87 14.34 -1.73
CA GLY A 235 -19.42 13.20 -0.96
C GLY A 235 -18.57 12.73 0.22
N VAL A 236 -17.50 13.46 0.56
CA VAL A 236 -16.56 13.10 1.61
C VAL A 236 -16.40 14.24 2.63
N ALA A 237 -16.46 13.92 3.92
CA ALA A 237 -16.23 14.85 5.02
C ALA A 237 -14.93 14.52 5.77
N SER A 238 -14.01 15.48 5.83
CA SER A 238 -12.80 15.42 6.66
C SER A 238 -13.13 15.94 8.07
N MET A 239 -12.84 15.16 9.11
CA MET A 239 -13.28 15.45 10.48
C MET A 239 -12.14 15.45 11.49
N ASN A 240 -12.29 16.27 12.53
CA ASN A 240 -11.45 16.31 13.72
C ASN A 240 -12.13 15.62 14.89
N ARG A 241 -11.34 14.92 15.69
CA ARG A 241 -11.83 14.28 16.92
C ARG A 241 -12.07 15.33 18.02
N PRO A 242 -12.89 15.00 19.03
CA PRO A 242 -12.99 15.81 20.24
C PRO A 242 -11.62 16.06 20.88
N GLY A 243 -11.34 17.31 21.24
CA GLY A 243 -10.09 17.70 21.90
C GLY A 243 -8.84 17.67 21.00
N ALA A 244 -8.99 17.65 19.68
CA ALA A 244 -7.86 17.81 18.75
C ALA A 244 -7.14 19.15 19.02
N LYS A 245 -5.80 19.09 19.17
CA LYS A 245 -4.93 20.28 19.44
C LYS A 245 -4.46 20.99 18.18
N THR A 246 -4.71 20.41 17.01
CA THR A 246 -4.29 20.93 15.69
C THR A 246 -5.45 20.85 14.71
N ASN A 247 -5.40 21.62 13.62
CA ASN A 247 -6.40 21.58 12.54
C ASN A 247 -6.17 20.41 11.55
N GLY A 248 -5.38 19.39 11.93
CA GLY A 248 -5.07 18.24 11.08
C GLY A 248 -6.18 17.19 11.09
N LYS A 249 -6.45 16.55 9.95
CA LYS A 249 -7.55 15.60 9.75
C LYS A 249 -7.37 14.29 10.54
N ASP A 250 -8.28 13.99 11.48
CA ASP A 250 -8.28 12.75 12.27
C ASP A 250 -9.10 11.61 11.64
N ALA A 251 -10.12 11.92 10.85
CA ALA A 251 -10.97 10.94 10.18
C ALA A 251 -11.51 11.44 8.82
N THR A 252 -12.03 10.50 8.03
CA THR A 252 -12.73 10.77 6.78
C THR A 252 -14.03 9.97 6.75
N ALA A 253 -15.16 10.67 6.71
CA ALA A 253 -16.49 10.10 6.55
C ALA A 253 -16.92 10.13 5.08
N PHE A 254 -17.52 9.04 4.61
CA PHE A 254 -17.97 8.81 3.25
C PHE A 254 -19.50 8.76 3.25
N LYS A 255 -20.14 9.69 2.53
CA LYS A 255 -21.61 9.78 2.48
C LYS A 255 -22.23 8.60 1.75
N ASP A 256 -21.65 8.21 0.61
CA ASP A 256 -22.20 7.17 -0.26
C ASP A 256 -22.27 5.79 0.42
N SER A 257 -21.25 5.46 1.21
CA SER A 257 -21.18 4.20 1.96
C SER A 257 -21.64 4.31 3.41
N ASN A 258 -22.07 5.50 3.84
CA ASN A 258 -22.42 5.84 5.22
C ASN A 258 -21.40 5.29 6.24
N SER A 259 -20.11 5.57 6.03
CA SER A 259 -19.04 5.00 6.86
C SER A 259 -17.95 6.01 7.18
N VAL A 260 -17.13 5.73 8.21
CA VAL A 260 -16.00 6.58 8.60
C VAL A 260 -14.71 5.77 8.71
N TYR A 261 -13.62 6.32 8.18
CA TYR A 261 -12.27 5.80 8.35
C TYR A 261 -11.49 6.72 9.29
N VAL A 262 -10.97 6.15 10.39
CA VAL A 262 -10.25 6.89 11.43
C VAL A 262 -8.75 6.63 11.30
N TYR A 263 -7.96 7.71 11.30
CA TYR A 263 -6.49 7.65 11.19
C TYR A 263 -5.80 7.90 12.54
N SER A 264 -6.52 8.50 13.50
CA SER A 264 -5.96 8.98 14.77
C SER A 264 -5.99 7.88 15.84
N SER A 265 -4.82 7.37 16.23
CA SER A 265 -4.69 6.36 17.31
C SER A 265 -5.21 6.85 18.67
N SER A 266 -5.28 8.17 18.87
CA SER A 266 -5.84 8.78 20.08
C SER A 266 -7.38 8.80 20.12
N ALA A 267 -8.05 8.33 19.06
CA ALA A 267 -9.51 8.28 19.00
C ALA A 267 -10.12 7.10 19.77
N GLY A 268 -9.32 6.10 20.18
CA GLY A 268 -9.84 4.89 20.82
C GLY A 268 -10.74 4.03 19.91
N LEU A 269 -10.68 4.27 18.60
CA LEU A 269 -11.42 3.56 17.57
C LEU A 269 -10.46 2.70 16.72
N PRO A 270 -10.94 1.60 16.13
CA PRO A 270 -10.13 0.81 15.21
C PRO A 270 -9.55 1.67 14.09
N LEU A 271 -8.26 1.48 13.84
CA LEU A 271 -7.58 2.05 12.69
C LEU A 271 -7.70 1.11 11.49
N GLU A 272 -7.49 1.66 10.31
CA GLU A 272 -7.34 0.88 9.07
C GLU A 272 -8.57 0.12 8.57
N THR A 273 -9.77 0.41 9.09
CA THR A 273 -11.03 -0.18 8.59
C THR A 273 -12.17 0.84 8.66
N PRO A 274 -13.00 1.00 7.61
CA PRO A 274 -14.20 1.81 7.67
C PRO A 274 -15.22 1.27 8.69
N LEU A 275 -15.80 2.15 9.50
CA LEU A 275 -16.84 1.84 10.48
C LEU A 275 -18.20 2.35 9.99
N THR A 276 -19.23 1.50 10.03
CA THR A 276 -20.64 1.91 9.85
C THR A 276 -21.18 2.59 11.13
N PRO A 277 -22.38 3.20 11.12
CA PRO A 277 -22.94 3.83 12.31
C PRO A 277 -23.05 2.85 13.50
N PHE A 278 -23.52 1.62 13.27
CA PHE A 278 -23.62 0.63 14.33
C PHE A 278 -22.26 0.18 14.85
N ALA A 279 -21.25 0.05 13.98
CA ALA A 279 -19.90 -0.28 14.40
C ALA A 279 -19.29 0.85 15.25
N LEU A 280 -19.46 2.11 14.82
CA LEU A 280 -19.03 3.29 15.57
C LEU A 280 -19.69 3.33 16.96
N TYR A 281 -21.02 3.21 17.03
CA TYR A 281 -21.77 3.12 18.27
C TYR A 281 -21.26 1.99 19.19
N THR A 282 -20.99 0.82 18.61
CA THR A 282 -20.50 -0.33 19.36
C THR A 282 -19.14 -0.06 20.01
N TYR A 283 -18.22 0.59 19.29
CA TYR A 283 -16.91 0.93 19.87
C TYR A 283 -17.01 2.05 20.91
N LEU A 284 -17.84 3.07 20.68
CA LEU A 284 -17.96 4.21 21.59
C LEU A 284 -18.73 3.89 22.88
N GLU A 285 -19.80 3.10 22.80
CA GLU A 285 -20.70 2.85 23.95
C GLU A 285 -20.50 1.48 24.60
N HIS A 286 -19.98 0.52 23.84
CA HIS A 286 -19.90 -0.88 24.25
C HIS A 286 -18.50 -1.48 24.16
N ASN A 287 -17.46 -0.65 24.02
CA ASN A 287 -16.04 -1.07 23.93
C ASN A 287 -15.80 -2.17 22.88
N GLY A 288 -16.53 -2.15 21.77
CA GLY A 288 -16.39 -3.14 20.70
C GLY A 288 -17.21 -4.42 20.89
N ASP A 289 -18.02 -4.54 21.96
CA ASP A 289 -18.91 -5.69 22.16
C ASP A 289 -20.20 -5.56 21.34
N PHE A 290 -20.17 -6.09 20.12
CA PHE A 290 -21.30 -6.08 19.18
C PHE A 290 -22.53 -6.83 19.69
N LYS A 291 -22.35 -7.84 20.55
CA LYS A 291 -23.48 -8.58 21.12
C LYS A 291 -24.20 -7.71 22.14
N LYS A 292 -23.46 -7.07 23.04
CA LYS A 292 -24.00 -6.14 24.03
C LYS A 292 -24.65 -4.92 23.35
N ALA A 293 -24.01 -4.35 22.33
CA ALA A 293 -24.56 -3.24 21.55
C ALA A 293 -25.87 -3.62 20.87
N SER A 294 -25.94 -4.78 20.22
CA SER A 294 -27.18 -5.24 19.58
C SER A 294 -28.29 -5.50 20.61
N GLN A 295 -27.97 -5.98 21.81
CA GLN A 295 -28.95 -6.17 22.90
C GLN A 295 -29.46 -4.84 23.44
N ALA A 296 -28.59 -3.83 23.61
CA ALA A 296 -28.99 -2.50 24.05
C ALA A 296 -30.01 -1.87 23.11
N LEU A 297 -29.84 -2.04 21.80
CA LEU A 297 -30.75 -1.53 20.77
C LEU A 297 -32.09 -2.30 20.66
N ARG A 298 -32.26 -3.43 21.36
CA ARG A 298 -33.55 -4.16 21.41
C ARG A 298 -34.49 -3.64 22.48
N THR A 299 -34.01 -2.79 23.37
CA THR A 299 -34.79 -2.32 24.52
C THR A 299 -35.44 -1.00 24.12
N PRO A 300 -36.78 -0.89 24.16
CA PRO A 300 -37.48 0.36 23.85
C PRO A 300 -37.19 1.46 24.88
#